data_AF-A0A3A0BE92-F1
#
_entry.id   AF-A0A3A0BE92-F1
#
_cell.length_a   1.000
_cell.length_b   1.000
_cell.length_c   1.000
_cell.angle_alpha   90.00
_cell.angle_beta   90.00
_cell.angle_gamma   90.00
#
_symmetry.space_group_name_H-M   'P 1'
#
loop_
_entity.id
_entity.type
_entity.pdbx_description
1 polymer ?
#
loop_
_entity_poly.entity_id
_entity_poly.type
_entity_poly.pdbx_seq_one_letter_code
_entity_poly.pdbx_strand_id
1 'polypeptide(L)'
;MNDMLSQGWQVPFSPYRLVRAREIEQLVERMRINVPSSIRESERTLQERDHIMAEARAEAERIIQQAKQQAMEMLSERSLVATAQTEAERIIAESREIARRRTEEADYYAVQVLQDLAHRLQTMMQQVDNGIQLMQAQHGQSAEPPPAERRARPPAGQPSRE
;
A
#
# COMPACT_ATOMS: atom_id res chain seq x y z
N MET A 1 53.68 -32.36 51.26
CA MET A 1 54.68 -33.28 50.66
C MET A 1 56.09 -32.73 50.80
N ASN A 2 56.35 -31.46 50.48
CA ASN A 2 57.67 -30.84 50.66
C ASN A 2 58.15 -30.77 52.13
N ASP A 3 57.29 -30.46 53.10
CA ASP A 3 57.71 -30.33 54.51
C ASP A 3 58.16 -31.65 55.17
N MET A 4 57.58 -32.78 54.77
CA MET A 4 57.96 -34.10 55.31
C MET A 4 59.26 -34.61 54.68
N LEU A 5 59.52 -34.24 53.43
CA LEU A 5 60.78 -34.54 52.77
C LEU A 5 61.92 -33.69 53.34
N SER A 6 61.68 -32.49 53.84
CA SER A 6 62.71 -31.66 54.49
C SER A 6 62.99 -32.03 55.94
N GLN A 7 62.06 -32.69 56.64
CA GLN A 7 62.21 -33.13 58.04
C GLN A 7 62.83 -34.53 58.21
N GLY A 8 62.96 -35.31 57.13
CA GLY A 8 63.55 -36.64 57.16
C GLY A 8 65.07 -36.60 57.37
N TRP A 9 65.60 -37.49 58.21
CA TRP A 9 67.03 -37.56 58.47
C TRP A 9 67.77 -38.06 57.22
N GLN A 10 68.68 -37.24 56.69
CA GLN A 10 69.53 -37.60 55.56
C GLN A 10 70.71 -38.47 56.03
N VAL A 11 70.91 -39.62 55.37
CA VAL A 11 71.98 -40.54 55.74
C VAL A 11 73.32 -40.00 55.22
N PRO A 12 74.35 -39.85 56.07
CA PRO A 12 75.67 -39.43 55.60
C PRO A 12 76.26 -40.45 54.61
N PHE A 13 76.90 -39.96 53.55
CA PHE A 13 77.49 -40.75 52.45
C PHE A 13 76.51 -41.52 51.56
N SER A 14 75.22 -41.17 51.58
CA SER A 14 74.21 -41.83 50.75
C SER A 14 73.18 -40.83 50.22
N PRO A 15 72.67 -40.99 48.98
CA PRO A 15 71.60 -40.16 48.45
C PRO A 15 70.23 -40.44 49.09
N TYR A 16 70.13 -41.44 49.98
CA TYR A 16 68.86 -41.84 50.59
C TYR A 16 68.51 -40.99 51.83
N ARG A 17 67.22 -40.65 51.96
CA ARG A 17 66.64 -39.92 53.10
C ARG A 17 65.69 -40.84 53.86
N LEU A 18 65.90 -40.99 55.18
CA LEU A 18 64.99 -41.75 56.03
C LEU A 18 63.75 -40.93 56.34
N VAL A 19 62.58 -41.51 56.05
CA VAL A 19 61.28 -40.95 56.37
C VAL A 19 60.55 -41.93 57.28
N ARG A 20 59.82 -41.43 58.27
CA ARG A 20 59.08 -42.27 59.22
C ARG A 20 57.92 -42.97 58.49
N ALA A 21 57.85 -44.30 58.61
CA ALA A 21 56.82 -45.11 57.95
C ALA A 21 55.38 -44.67 58.29
N ARG A 22 55.10 -44.39 59.57
CA ARG A 22 53.77 -43.91 60.05
C ARG A 22 53.31 -42.63 59.37
N GLU A 23 54.27 -41.78 59.02
CA GLU A 23 54.04 -40.46 58.45
C GLU A 23 53.67 -40.57 56.96
N ILE A 24 54.34 -41.46 56.23
CA ILE A 24 53.95 -41.84 54.87
C ILE A 24 52.60 -42.56 54.88
N GLU A 25 52.36 -43.47 55.82
CA GLU A 25 51.11 -44.21 55.96
C GLU A 25 49.91 -43.27 56.15
N GLN A 26 50.03 -42.26 57.03
CA GLN A 26 49.01 -41.23 57.19
C GLN A 26 48.81 -40.33 55.97
N LEU A 27 49.87 -40.10 55.18
CA LEU A 27 49.77 -39.32 53.94
C LEU A 27 49.04 -40.11 52.85
N VAL A 28 49.39 -41.39 52.69
CA VAL A 28 48.74 -42.30 51.76
C VAL A 28 47.28 -42.49 52.13
N GLU A 29 46.95 -42.63 53.42
CA GLU A 29 45.56 -42.74 53.87
C GLU A 29 44.74 -41.48 53.56
N ARG A 30 45.32 -40.29 53.77
CA ARG A 30 44.68 -39.02 53.41
C ARG A 30 44.46 -38.87 51.91
N MET A 31 45.40 -39.31 51.08
CA MET A 31 45.22 -39.35 49.63
C MET A 31 44.16 -40.37 49.22
N ARG A 32 44.15 -41.54 49.86
CA ARG A 32 43.17 -42.61 49.60
C ARG A 32 41.73 -42.16 49.87
N ILE A 33 41.53 -41.30 50.86
CA ILE A 33 40.18 -40.79 51.19
C ILE A 33 39.82 -39.58 50.32
N ASN A 34 40.73 -38.60 50.17
CA ASN A 34 40.39 -37.31 49.56
C ASN A 34 40.54 -37.26 48.04
N VAL A 35 41.47 -38.01 47.45
CA VAL A 35 41.67 -38.00 45.99
C VAL A 35 40.43 -38.55 45.27
N PRO A 36 39.85 -39.69 45.67
CA PRO A 36 38.65 -40.21 45.00
C PRO A 36 37.44 -39.29 45.10
N SER A 37 37.23 -38.62 46.24
CA SER A 37 36.12 -37.67 46.39
C SER A 37 36.32 -36.43 45.52
N SER A 38 37.54 -35.88 45.48
CA SER A 38 37.87 -34.72 44.62
C SER A 38 37.74 -35.02 43.12
N ILE A 39 38.08 -36.25 42.69
CA ILE A 39 37.89 -36.70 41.30
C ILE A 39 36.39 -36.77 40.97
N ARG A 40 35.58 -37.39 41.82
CA ARG A 40 34.12 -37.48 41.60
C ARG A 40 33.45 -36.12 41.55
N GLU A 41 33.86 -35.19 42.39
CA GLU A 41 33.36 -33.82 42.37
C GLU A 41 33.75 -33.11 41.07
N SER A 42 35.01 -33.24 40.64
CA SER A 42 35.51 -32.68 39.38
C SER A 42 34.76 -33.24 38.16
N GLU A 43 34.52 -34.55 38.13
CA GLU A 43 33.73 -35.21 37.07
C GLU A 43 32.29 -34.69 37.04
N ARG A 44 31.67 -34.49 38.21
CA ARG A 44 30.32 -33.93 38.31
C ARG A 44 30.26 -32.50 37.78
N THR A 45 31.22 -31.66 38.16
CA THR A 45 31.32 -30.28 37.65
C THR A 45 31.54 -30.24 36.14
N LEU A 46 32.35 -31.15 35.59
CA LEU A 46 32.54 -31.26 34.13
C LEU A 46 31.24 -31.66 33.42
N GLN A 47 30.52 -32.65 33.95
CA GLN A 47 29.22 -33.05 33.39
C GLN A 47 28.20 -31.93 33.43
N GLU A 48 28.12 -31.19 34.54
CA GLU A 48 27.19 -30.07 34.69
C GLU A 48 27.54 -28.92 33.74
N ARG A 49 28.83 -28.60 33.58
CA ARG A 49 29.31 -27.64 32.57
C ARG A 49 28.91 -28.07 31.16
N ASP A 50 29.12 -29.33 30.82
CA ASP A 50 28.82 -29.84 29.48
C ASP A 50 27.31 -29.82 29.21
N HIS A 51 26.49 -30.12 30.23
CA HIS A 51 25.05 -29.99 30.16
C HIS A 51 24.61 -28.53 29.92
N ILE A 52 25.11 -27.59 30.73
CA ILE A 52 24.82 -26.15 30.58
C ILE A 52 25.24 -25.67 29.19
N MET A 53 26.41 -26.09 28.70
CA MET A 53 26.90 -25.73 27.37
C MET A 53 26.02 -26.30 26.26
N ALA A 54 25.52 -27.52 26.41
CA ALA A 54 24.61 -28.14 25.45
C ALA A 54 23.26 -27.41 25.41
N GLU A 55 22.70 -27.08 26.58
CA GLU A 55 21.46 -26.32 26.70
C GLU A 55 21.59 -24.91 26.13
N ALA A 56 22.68 -24.20 26.45
CA ALA A 56 22.95 -22.86 25.92
C ALA A 56 23.07 -22.87 24.39
N ARG A 57 23.72 -23.90 23.82
CA ARG A 57 23.81 -24.06 22.36
C ARG A 57 22.46 -24.35 21.72
N ALA A 58 21.66 -25.22 22.34
CA ALA A 58 20.33 -25.54 21.85
C ALA A 58 19.41 -24.30 21.88
N GLU A 59 19.44 -23.52 22.96
CA GLU A 59 18.65 -22.29 23.05
C GLU A 59 19.15 -21.21 22.10
N ALA A 60 20.47 -21.05 21.93
CA ALA A 60 21.04 -20.13 20.95
C ALA A 60 20.57 -20.49 19.52
N GLU A 61 20.60 -21.77 19.16
CA GLU A 61 20.09 -22.22 17.86
C GLU A 61 18.60 -21.94 17.74
N ARG A 62 17.81 -22.21 18.79
CA ARG A 62 16.37 -21.92 18.82
C ARG A 62 16.08 -20.44 18.59
N ILE A 63 16.80 -19.54 19.26
CA ILE A 63 16.67 -18.08 19.11
C ILE A 63 17.03 -17.68 17.68
N ILE A 64 18.11 -18.21 17.11
CA ILE A 64 18.53 -17.91 15.74
C ILE A 64 17.46 -18.35 14.73
N GLN A 65 16.88 -19.54 14.91
CA GLN A 65 15.83 -20.03 14.02
C GLN A 65 14.56 -19.19 14.13
N GLN A 66 14.16 -18.80 15.35
CA GLN A 66 13.02 -17.90 15.55
C GLN A 66 13.24 -16.52 14.91
N ALA A 67 14.43 -15.94 15.10
CA ALA A 67 14.78 -14.65 14.51
C ALA A 67 14.78 -14.71 12.97
N LYS A 68 15.28 -15.81 12.39
CA LYS A 68 15.23 -16.04 10.92
C LYS A 68 13.79 -16.14 10.42
N GLN A 69 12.95 -16.90 11.11
CA GLN A 69 11.54 -17.05 10.75
C GLN A 69 10.81 -15.71 10.79
N GLN A 70 10.98 -14.94 11.86
CA GLN A 70 10.40 -13.59 11.99
C GLN A 70 10.90 -12.65 10.90
N ALA A 71 12.20 -12.69 10.58
CA ALA A 71 12.75 -11.87 9.50
C ALA A 71 12.14 -12.23 8.13
N MET A 72 11.92 -13.52 7.86
CA MET A 72 11.25 -13.95 6.62
C MET A 72 9.79 -13.48 6.56
N GLU A 73 9.06 -13.58 7.67
CA GLU A 73 7.68 -13.09 7.77
C GLU A 73 7.60 -11.58 7.53
N MET A 74 8.45 -10.79 8.19
CA MET A 74 8.52 -9.34 7.98
C MET A 74 8.87 -8.95 6.54
N LEU A 75 9.79 -9.68 5.89
CA LEU A 75 10.13 -9.43 4.49
C LEU A 75 8.95 -9.76 3.56
N SER A 76 8.25 -10.85 3.83
CA SER A 76 7.02 -11.23 3.11
C SER A 76 5.95 -10.15 3.25
N GLU A 77 5.66 -9.70 4.47
CA GLU A 77 4.72 -8.62 4.74
C GLU A 77 5.11 -7.32 4.02
N ARG A 78 6.39 -6.94 4.07
CA ARG A 78 6.87 -5.74 3.38
C ARG A 78 6.72 -5.85 1.86
N SER A 79 6.97 -7.02 1.28
CA SER A 79 6.77 -7.26 -0.15
C SER A 79 5.31 -7.16 -0.56
N LEU A 80 4.40 -7.65 0.30
CA LEU A 80 2.96 -7.57 0.09
C LEU A 80 2.49 -6.12 0.15
N VAL A 81 2.93 -5.35 1.15
CA VAL A 81 2.59 -3.93 1.31
C VAL A 81 3.09 -3.12 0.12
N ALA A 82 4.34 -3.36 -0.33
CA ALA A 82 4.88 -2.67 -1.49
C ALA A 82 4.07 -2.95 -2.76
N THR A 83 3.70 -4.23 -2.98
CA THR A 83 2.86 -4.63 -4.11
C THR A 83 1.47 -3.98 -4.05
N ALA A 84 0.85 -3.99 -2.87
CA ALA A 84 -0.46 -3.36 -2.65
C ALA A 84 -0.41 -1.84 -2.89
N GLN A 85 0.67 -1.18 -2.50
CA GLN A 85 0.85 0.25 -2.75
C GLN A 85 1.02 0.57 -4.23
N THR A 86 1.81 -0.21 -4.98
CA THR A 86 1.92 -0.07 -6.43
C THR A 86 0.58 -0.27 -7.13
N GLU A 87 -0.21 -1.26 -6.71
CA GLU A 87 -1.52 -1.50 -7.29
C GLU A 87 -2.52 -0.38 -6.94
N ALA A 88 -2.47 0.15 -5.72
CA ALA A 88 -3.28 1.30 -5.32
C ALA A 88 -2.95 2.54 -6.17
N GLU A 89 -1.66 2.83 -6.40
CA GLU A 89 -1.22 3.92 -7.26
C GLU A 89 -1.71 3.73 -8.71
N ARG A 90 -1.64 2.50 -9.23
CA ARG A 90 -2.16 2.14 -10.55
C ARG A 90 -3.67 2.40 -10.66
N ILE A 91 -4.45 1.94 -9.68
CA ILE A 91 -5.91 2.14 -9.63
C ILE A 91 -6.26 3.63 -9.56
N ILE A 92 -5.52 4.42 -8.76
CA ILE A 92 -5.74 5.86 -8.66
C ILE A 92 -5.45 6.56 -10.00
N ALA A 93 -4.35 6.20 -10.66
CA ALA A 93 -3.99 6.76 -11.96
C ALA A 93 -5.05 6.42 -13.02
N GLU A 94 -5.48 5.17 -13.08
CA GLU A 94 -6.55 4.71 -13.99
C GLU A 94 -7.87 5.43 -13.71
N SER A 95 -8.26 5.54 -12.44
CA SER A 95 -9.49 6.23 -12.03
C SER A 95 -9.47 7.72 -12.40
N ARG A 96 -8.32 8.39 -12.27
CA ARG A 96 -8.16 9.79 -12.69
C ARG A 96 -8.32 9.96 -14.20
N GLU A 97 -7.76 9.05 -14.99
CA GLU A 97 -7.90 9.09 -16.45
C GLU A 97 -9.35 8.82 -16.88
N ILE A 98 -10.02 7.85 -16.24
CA ILE A 98 -11.44 7.59 -16.47
C ILE A 98 -12.28 8.82 -16.11
N ALA A 99 -12.04 9.43 -14.96
CA ALA A 99 -12.76 10.63 -14.53
C ALA A 99 -12.58 11.78 -15.52
N ARG A 100 -11.34 12.02 -15.97
CA ARG A 100 -11.03 13.05 -16.98
C ARG A 100 -11.79 12.79 -18.29
N ARG A 101 -11.72 11.57 -18.82
CA ARG A 101 -12.44 11.17 -20.03
C ARG A 101 -13.95 11.35 -19.87
N ARG A 102 -14.50 10.97 -18.72
CA ARG A 102 -15.95 11.14 -18.43
C ARG A 102 -16.36 12.60 -18.41
N THR A 103 -15.56 13.47 -17.83
CA THR A 103 -15.83 14.92 -17.86
C THR A 103 -15.78 15.46 -19.28
N GLU A 104 -14.74 15.11 -20.06
CA GLU A 104 -14.62 15.52 -21.46
C GLU A 104 -15.82 15.02 -22.31
N GLU A 105 -16.24 13.76 -22.14
CA GLU A 105 -17.42 13.19 -22.79
C GLU A 105 -18.71 13.92 -22.38
N ALA A 106 -18.88 14.23 -21.10
CA ALA A 106 -20.06 14.93 -20.59
C ALA A 106 -20.14 16.36 -21.10
N ASP A 107 -19.02 17.09 -21.15
CA ASP A 107 -18.93 18.44 -21.68
C ASP A 107 -19.26 18.45 -23.17
N TYR A 108 -18.70 17.51 -23.94
CA TYR A 108 -19.02 17.37 -25.36
C TYR A 108 -20.51 17.12 -25.58
N TYR A 109 -21.10 16.19 -24.82
CA TYR A 109 -22.51 15.89 -24.89
C TYR A 109 -23.38 17.12 -24.52
N ALA A 110 -23.02 17.85 -23.48
CA ALA A 110 -23.73 19.06 -23.06
C ALA A 110 -23.72 20.12 -24.17
N VAL A 111 -22.58 20.35 -24.82
CA VAL A 111 -22.47 21.26 -25.96
C VAL A 111 -23.37 20.82 -27.11
N GLN A 112 -23.36 19.53 -27.44
CA GLN A 112 -24.20 19.00 -28.52
C GLN A 112 -25.69 19.21 -28.24
N VAL A 113 -26.14 18.91 -27.01
CA VAL A 113 -27.54 19.12 -26.60
C VAL A 113 -27.92 20.61 -26.65
N LEU A 114 -27.04 21.51 -26.22
CA LEU A 114 -27.28 22.94 -26.27
C LEU A 114 -27.33 23.46 -27.71
N GLN A 115 -26.49 22.96 -28.61
CA GLN A 115 -26.52 23.29 -30.04
C GLN A 115 -27.82 22.83 -30.70
N ASP A 116 -28.26 21.59 -30.42
CA ASP A 116 -29.52 21.05 -30.92
C ASP A 116 -30.71 21.88 -30.44
N LEU A 117 -30.70 22.29 -29.16
CA LEU A 117 -31.73 23.16 -28.61
C LEU A 117 -31.74 24.53 -29.29
N ALA A 118 -30.58 25.15 -29.50
CA ALA A 118 -30.46 26.43 -30.18
C ALA A 118 -31.03 26.37 -31.61
N HIS A 119 -30.72 25.31 -32.35
CA HIS A 119 -31.24 25.10 -33.71
C HIS A 119 -32.78 24.94 -33.74
N ARG A 120 -33.33 24.19 -32.77
CA ARG A 120 -34.79 24.02 -32.63
C ARG A 120 -35.48 25.35 -32.34
N LEU A 121 -34.94 26.15 -31.41
CA LEU A 121 -35.48 27.46 -31.09
C LEU A 121 -35.43 28.42 -32.28
N GLN A 122 -34.33 28.42 -33.04
CA GLN A 122 -34.21 29.23 -34.26
C GLN A 122 -35.29 28.85 -35.29
N THR A 123 -35.56 27.56 -35.45
CA THR A 123 -36.61 27.07 -36.36
C THR A 123 -38.00 27.51 -35.89
N MET A 124 -38.28 27.43 -34.59
CA MET A 124 -39.54 27.92 -34.02
C MET A 124 -39.71 29.43 -34.20
N MET A 125 -38.65 30.22 -33.98
CA MET A 125 -38.69 31.67 -34.21
C MET A 125 -38.99 31.99 -35.68
N GLN A 126 -38.34 31.30 -36.62
CA GLN A 126 -38.63 31.44 -38.05
C GLN A 126 -40.09 31.12 -38.39
N GLN A 127 -40.68 30.09 -37.77
CA GLN A 127 -42.08 29.74 -37.94
C GLN A 127 -43.03 30.82 -37.39
N VAL A 128 -42.70 31.39 -36.23
CA VAL A 128 -43.46 32.50 -35.63
C VAL A 128 -43.41 33.73 -36.53
N ASP A 129 -42.23 34.11 -37.02
CA ASP A 129 -42.05 35.27 -37.91
C ASP A 129 -42.84 35.10 -39.21
N ASN A 130 -42.75 33.92 -39.84
CA ASN A 130 -43.52 33.59 -41.03
C ASN A 130 -45.04 33.67 -40.77
N GLY A 131 -45.50 33.19 -39.60
CA GLY A 131 -46.89 33.28 -39.17
C GLY A 131 -47.38 34.73 -38.99
N ILE A 132 -46.56 35.58 -38.35
CA ILE A 132 -46.86 37.01 -38.16
C ILE A 132 -46.96 37.72 -39.51
N GLN A 133 -46.01 37.48 -40.43
CA GLN A 133 -46.03 38.07 -41.77
C GLN A 133 -47.28 37.69 -42.56
N LEU A 134 -47.71 36.42 -42.49
CA LEU A 134 -48.94 35.96 -43.14
C LEU A 134 -50.19 36.69 -42.60
N MET A 135 -50.30 36.87 -41.29
CA MET A 135 -51.43 37.57 -40.68
C MET A 135 -51.46 39.07 -41.03
N GLN A 136 -50.29 39.71 -41.07
CA GLN A 136 -50.17 41.12 -41.51
C GLN A 136 -50.56 41.29 -42.98
N ALA A 137 -50.15 40.36 -43.85
CA ALA A 137 -50.54 40.38 -45.26
C ALA A 137 -52.05 40.21 -45.46
N GLN A 138 -52.72 39.37 -44.66
CA GLN A 138 -54.19 39.22 -44.71
C GLN A 138 -54.93 40.47 -44.20
N HIS A 139 -54.44 41.12 -43.14
CA HIS A 139 -55.02 42.38 -42.65
C HIS A 139 -54.85 43.53 -43.64
N GLY A 140 -53.72 43.61 -44.36
CA GLY A 140 -53.49 44.64 -45.38
C GLY A 140 -54.41 44.53 -46.60
N GLN A 141 -54.82 43.31 -46.99
CA GLN A 141 -55.74 43.07 -48.11
C GLN A 141 -57.21 43.30 -47.75
N SER A 142 -57.56 43.32 -46.46
CA SER A 142 -58.93 43.56 -45.99
C SER A 142 -59.25 45.06 -45.81
N ALA A 143 -58.25 45.93 -45.92
CA ALA A 143 -58.35 47.38 -45.73
C ALA A 143 -58.39 48.19 -47.03
N GLU A 144 -58.43 47.55 -48.21
CA GLU A 144 -58.58 48.24 -49.49
C GLU A 144 -60.07 48.54 -49.75
N PRO A 145 -60.52 49.82 -49.75
CA PRO A 145 -61.92 50.13 -49.99
C PRO A 145 -62.30 49.79 -51.43
N PRO A 146 -63.54 49.34 -51.69
CA PRO A 146 -63.96 48.98 -53.03
C PRO A 146 -63.86 50.19 -53.98
N PRO A 147 -63.56 50.00 -55.27
CA PRO A 147 -63.48 51.10 -56.22
C PRO A 147 -64.85 51.78 -56.28
N ALA A 148 -64.90 53.04 -55.83
CA ALA A 148 -66.09 53.86 -55.93
C ALA A 148 -66.57 53.89 -57.39
N GLU A 149 -67.81 53.47 -57.59
CA GLU A 149 -68.54 53.54 -58.84
C GLU A 149 -68.32 54.89 -59.51
N ARG A 150 -67.68 54.86 -60.69
CA ARG A 150 -67.69 55.99 -61.61
C ARG A 150 -69.12 56.14 -62.14
N ARG A 151 -69.95 56.85 -61.37
CA ARG A 151 -71.27 57.32 -61.80
C ARG A 151 -71.14 58.06 -63.14
N ALA A 152 -71.93 57.60 -64.10
CA ALA A 152 -72.15 58.21 -65.38
C ALA A 152 -72.49 59.71 -65.25
N ARG A 153 -71.84 60.54 -66.05
CA ARG A 153 -72.32 61.87 -66.44
C ARG A 153 -72.78 61.79 -67.90
N PRO A 154 -74.05 62.05 -68.23
CA PRO A 154 -74.46 62.19 -69.61
C PRO A 154 -74.17 63.63 -70.08
N PRO A 155 -73.68 63.85 -71.30
CA PRO A 155 -73.89 65.12 -71.97
C PRO A 155 -75.10 65.01 -72.91
N ALA A 156 -75.94 66.03 -72.80
CA ALA A 156 -77.16 66.25 -73.53
C ALA A 156 -76.92 66.50 -75.04
N GLY A 157 -77.88 66.05 -75.84
CA GLY A 157 -78.50 66.83 -76.93
C GLY A 157 -77.71 67.07 -78.21
N GLN A 158 -77.97 66.20 -79.22
CA GLN A 158 -78.50 66.49 -80.59
C GLN A 158 -77.79 67.55 -81.49
N PRO A 159 -78.08 67.65 -82.83
CA PRO A 159 -79.02 66.90 -83.67
C PRO A 159 -78.47 66.38 -85.02
N SER A 160 -79.23 65.45 -85.60
CA SER A 160 -79.70 65.28 -87.00
C SER A 160 -78.90 65.75 -88.24
N ARG A 161 -79.14 64.96 -89.31
CA ARG A 161 -78.91 65.13 -90.77
C ARG A 161 -77.64 64.44 -91.28
N GLU A 162 -77.66 63.63 -92.34
CA GLU A 162 -78.63 63.35 -93.42
C GLU A 162 -78.36 61.94 -93.97
#